data_AF-A0A0F4PY14-F1
#
_entry.id   AF-A0A0F4PY14-F1
#
_cell.length_a   1.000
_cell.length_b   1.000
_cell.length_c   1.000
_cell.angle_alpha   90.00
_cell.angle_beta   90.00
_cell.angle_gamma   90.00
#
_symmetry.space_group_name_H-M   'P 1'
#
loop_
_entity.id
_entity.type
_entity.pdbx_description
1 polymer ?
#
loop_
_entity_poly.entity_id
_entity_poly.type
_entity_poly.pdbx_seq_one_letter_code
_entity_poly.pdbx_strand_id
1 'polypeptide(L)'
;MQFSDLKLQPKLLQAIERQGYQHPSPIQAQGIPAVLSGHDVMAAAQTGTGKTAGFTLPMLEILSKGQRARGNNVRALVLAPTRELAAQVGASVATYGKELALSYCVAFGGVKINPQMMQLRRGADILVATPGRLMDLYQQNAIKFEQLEMLVLDEADRMLDMGFIHDIRRIIKLLPPKRQNLLYSATFSDEIRDLAKTIVHQPLEISVVPANTTAKTIEQWVYPVDKSRKTALLSHLIKENDWQQVLVFSRTKHGANRIATNLEKRGIQSAAIHGNKSQGARTKALAGFKDGSIKVLVATDIAARGIDIDQLPCVINFDLPNVAEDYVHRIGRTGRAGASGLAISFVTADEAKDLNGIENLIQELLPRQTITGFEPTNEVAPSTLRAPKKPKKPKKPKAAKADKPGNTAKQAVKKKPSHAKKAASAPQQGKAPQRGKEQGVANKPRGRDSDSPQAKGPARRNNRWRTRRAKTGSS
;
A
#
# COMPACT_ATOMS: atom_id res chain seq x y z
N MET A 1 -18.21 -20.67 -14.49
CA MET A 1 -18.55 -20.60 -13.06
C MET A 1 -19.28 -19.29 -12.83
N GLN A 2 -20.43 -19.35 -12.19
CA GLN A 2 -21.26 -18.22 -11.79
C GLN A 2 -21.04 -17.89 -10.31
N PHE A 3 -21.44 -16.69 -9.87
CA PHE A 3 -21.44 -16.36 -8.43
C PHE A 3 -22.38 -17.26 -7.61
N SER A 4 -23.47 -17.75 -8.20
CA SER A 4 -24.38 -18.72 -7.59
C SER A 4 -23.68 -20.03 -7.19
N ASP A 5 -22.59 -20.40 -7.86
CA ASP A 5 -21.84 -21.63 -7.59
C ASP A 5 -20.96 -21.49 -6.34
N LEU A 6 -20.78 -20.27 -5.81
CA LEU A 6 -19.87 -19.95 -4.71
C LEU A 6 -20.50 -20.10 -3.32
N LYS A 7 -21.71 -20.68 -3.22
CA LYS A 7 -22.42 -20.96 -1.96
C LYS A 7 -22.63 -19.72 -1.07
N LEU A 8 -22.83 -18.56 -1.68
CA LEU A 8 -23.21 -17.32 -0.99
C LEU A 8 -24.72 -17.26 -0.76
N GLN A 9 -25.16 -16.64 0.33
CA GLN A 9 -26.59 -16.49 0.61
C GLN A 9 -27.29 -15.57 -0.42
N PRO A 10 -28.61 -15.72 -0.63
CA PRO A 10 -29.35 -14.97 -1.66
C PRO A 10 -29.19 -13.44 -1.58
N LYS A 11 -29.14 -12.88 -0.37
CA LYS A 11 -28.95 -11.43 -0.17
C LYS A 11 -27.62 -10.90 -0.72
N LEU A 12 -26.55 -11.69 -0.60
CA LEU A 12 -25.24 -11.34 -1.16
C LEU A 12 -25.27 -11.46 -2.68
N LEU A 13 -25.91 -12.49 -3.23
CA LEU A 13 -26.09 -12.66 -4.67
C LEU A 13 -26.87 -11.49 -5.30
N GLN A 14 -27.94 -11.04 -4.65
CA GLN A 14 -28.68 -9.85 -5.10
C GLN A 14 -27.83 -8.58 -5.05
N ALA A 15 -26.99 -8.42 -4.02
CA ALA A 15 -26.08 -7.28 -3.95
C ALA A 15 -25.05 -7.29 -5.09
N ILE A 16 -24.51 -8.46 -5.44
CA ILE A 16 -23.58 -8.66 -6.56
C ILE A 16 -24.27 -8.33 -7.90
N GLU A 17 -25.49 -8.82 -8.11
CA GLU A 17 -26.28 -8.57 -9.32
C GLU A 17 -26.58 -7.07 -9.49
N ARG A 18 -26.92 -6.36 -8.41
CA ARG A 18 -27.11 -4.90 -8.44
C ARG A 18 -25.85 -4.11 -8.76
N GLN A 19 -24.67 -4.67 -8.52
CA GLN A 19 -23.40 -4.08 -8.98
C GLN A 19 -23.09 -4.39 -10.46
N GLY A 20 -23.91 -5.21 -11.12
CA GLY A 20 -23.74 -5.59 -12.52
C GLY A 20 -22.68 -6.67 -12.75
N TYR A 21 -22.23 -7.37 -11.71
CA TYR A 21 -21.21 -8.41 -11.87
C TYR A 21 -21.83 -9.72 -12.36
N GLN A 22 -21.39 -10.18 -13.54
CA GLN A 22 -21.91 -11.41 -14.15
C GLN A 22 -21.11 -12.65 -13.73
N HIS A 23 -19.78 -12.55 -13.71
CA HIS A 23 -18.88 -13.67 -13.44
C HIS A 23 -17.84 -13.32 -12.38
N PRO A 24 -17.47 -14.27 -11.49
CA PRO A 24 -16.39 -14.05 -10.54
C PRO A 24 -15.05 -13.95 -11.28
N SER A 25 -14.21 -13.02 -10.86
CA SER A 25 -12.82 -12.96 -11.33
C SER A 25 -12.04 -14.19 -10.88
N PRO A 26 -10.89 -14.54 -11.50
CA PRO A 26 -10.16 -15.74 -11.12
C PRO A 26 -9.71 -15.77 -9.65
N ILE A 27 -9.38 -14.60 -9.06
CA ILE A 27 -9.07 -14.51 -7.62
C ILE A 27 -10.31 -14.77 -6.76
N GLN A 28 -11.49 -14.34 -7.19
CA GLN A 28 -12.75 -14.57 -6.48
C GLN A 28 -13.18 -16.04 -6.58
N ALA A 29 -13.09 -16.62 -7.78
CA ALA A 29 -13.47 -18.02 -8.05
C ALA A 29 -12.66 -19.02 -7.20
N GLN A 30 -11.38 -18.74 -6.95
CA GLN A 30 -10.52 -19.57 -6.11
C GLN A 30 -10.59 -19.16 -4.63
N GLY A 31 -10.60 -17.85 -4.36
CA GLY A 31 -10.50 -17.31 -3.00
C GLY A 31 -11.77 -17.47 -2.18
N ILE A 32 -12.94 -17.19 -2.75
CA ILE A 32 -14.21 -17.20 -2.01
C ILE A 32 -14.48 -18.60 -1.42
N PRO A 33 -14.41 -19.71 -2.18
CA PRO A 33 -14.60 -21.05 -1.61
C PRO A 33 -13.56 -21.42 -0.55
N ALA A 34 -12.30 -21.00 -0.72
CA ALA A 34 -11.23 -21.27 0.24
C ALA A 34 -11.50 -20.60 1.60
N VAL A 35 -11.91 -19.33 1.58
CA VAL A 35 -12.26 -18.58 2.79
C VAL A 35 -13.49 -19.18 3.45
N LEU A 36 -14.55 -19.49 2.69
CA LEU A 36 -15.77 -20.12 3.23
C LEU A 36 -15.52 -21.49 3.87
N SER A 37 -14.49 -22.21 3.42
CA SER A 37 -14.07 -23.50 3.97
C SER A 37 -13.19 -23.36 5.23
N GLY A 38 -12.92 -22.14 5.71
CA GLY A 38 -12.16 -21.88 6.93
C GLY A 38 -10.64 -21.90 6.76
N HIS A 39 -10.12 -21.97 5.53
CA HIS A 39 -8.66 -21.93 5.30
C HIS A 39 -8.12 -20.51 5.45
N ASP A 40 -6.90 -20.39 5.98
CA ASP A 40 -6.11 -19.18 5.79
C ASP A 40 -5.76 -19.04 4.30
N VAL A 41 -5.70 -17.81 3.81
CA VAL A 41 -5.45 -17.54 2.38
C VAL A 41 -4.31 -16.57 2.23
N MET A 42 -3.39 -16.88 1.31
CA MET A 42 -2.40 -15.94 0.82
C MET A 42 -2.63 -15.72 -0.67
N ALA A 43 -3.05 -14.51 -1.03
CA ALA A 43 -3.50 -14.17 -2.38
C ALA A 43 -2.61 -13.10 -3.01
N ALA A 44 -2.00 -13.42 -4.15
CA ALA A 44 -1.28 -12.48 -5.01
C ALA A 44 -2.12 -12.15 -6.25
N ALA A 45 -2.57 -10.89 -6.32
CA ALA A 45 -3.21 -10.35 -7.51
C ALA A 45 -3.05 -8.84 -7.58
N GLN A 46 -2.97 -8.31 -8.80
CA GLN A 46 -2.85 -6.87 -9.04
C GLN A 46 -4.13 -6.12 -8.61
N THR A 47 -4.04 -4.81 -8.39
CA THR A 47 -5.22 -3.97 -8.12
C THR A 47 -6.22 -4.06 -9.28
N GLY A 48 -7.52 -4.01 -8.99
CA GLY A 48 -8.56 -4.11 -10.03
C GLY A 48 -8.91 -5.54 -10.46
N THR A 49 -8.29 -6.56 -9.88
CA THR A 49 -8.64 -7.98 -10.11
C THR A 49 -9.81 -8.47 -9.25
N GLY A 50 -10.45 -7.59 -8.47
CA GLY A 50 -11.58 -7.93 -7.62
C GLY A 50 -11.23 -8.50 -6.25
N LYS A 51 -9.99 -8.29 -5.75
CA LYS A 51 -9.51 -8.73 -4.42
C LYS A 51 -10.46 -8.34 -3.28
N THR A 52 -10.94 -7.09 -3.28
CA THR A 52 -11.81 -6.57 -2.21
C THR A 52 -13.08 -7.38 -2.08
N ALA A 53 -13.78 -7.68 -3.18
CA ALA A 53 -14.95 -8.56 -3.14
C ALA A 53 -14.55 -10.01 -2.79
N GLY A 54 -13.37 -10.47 -3.21
CA GLY A 54 -12.82 -11.79 -2.91
C GLY A 54 -12.70 -12.11 -1.43
N PHE A 55 -12.36 -11.14 -0.57
CA PHE A 55 -12.43 -11.32 0.89
C PHE A 55 -13.69 -10.78 1.54
N THR A 56 -14.31 -9.72 0.98
CA THR A 56 -15.48 -9.09 1.63
C THR A 56 -16.72 -9.98 1.56
N LEU A 57 -16.98 -10.63 0.42
CA LEU A 57 -18.15 -11.51 0.26
C LEU A 57 -18.12 -12.71 1.23
N PRO A 58 -17.04 -13.51 1.31
CA PRO A 58 -17.01 -14.63 2.24
C PRO A 58 -16.95 -14.17 3.71
N MET A 59 -16.31 -13.04 4.00
CA MET A 59 -16.34 -12.45 5.35
C MET A 59 -17.77 -12.10 5.77
N LEU A 60 -18.54 -11.43 4.91
CA LEU A 60 -19.94 -11.10 5.19
C LEU A 60 -20.80 -12.36 5.37
N GLU A 61 -20.60 -13.37 4.52
CA GLU A 61 -21.29 -14.65 4.62
C GLU A 61 -21.05 -15.33 5.97
N ILE A 62 -19.79 -15.44 6.40
CA ILE A 62 -19.41 -16.04 7.69
C ILE A 62 -19.98 -15.23 8.86
N LEU A 63 -19.80 -13.91 8.86
CA LEU A 63 -20.24 -13.07 9.97
C LEU A 63 -21.76 -13.03 10.11
N SER A 64 -22.51 -13.10 9.00
CA SER A 64 -23.98 -13.07 9.00
C SER A 64 -24.62 -14.23 9.79
N LYS A 65 -23.89 -15.32 10.01
CA LYS A 65 -24.34 -16.52 10.74
C LYS A 65 -24.00 -16.48 12.23
N GLY A 66 -23.20 -15.51 12.67
CA GLY A 66 -22.75 -15.41 14.07
C GLY A 66 -23.52 -14.36 14.87
N GLN A 67 -23.14 -14.21 16.14
CA GLN A 67 -23.70 -13.19 17.02
C GLN A 67 -23.13 -11.80 16.71
N ARG A 68 -23.88 -10.74 17.07
CA ARG A 68 -23.38 -9.37 16.91
C ARG A 68 -22.23 -9.07 17.86
N ALA A 69 -21.32 -8.21 17.42
CA ALA A 69 -20.26 -7.67 18.25
C ALA A 69 -20.84 -6.91 19.47
N ARG A 70 -20.23 -7.12 20.65
CA ARG A 70 -20.51 -6.37 21.87
C ARG A 70 -19.85 -4.99 21.83
N GLY A 71 -20.23 -4.12 22.76
CA GLY A 71 -19.62 -2.79 22.90
C GLY A 71 -18.08 -2.83 22.89
N ASN A 72 -17.47 -1.95 22.10
CA ASN A 72 -16.03 -1.87 21.84
C ASN A 72 -15.38 -3.13 21.25
N ASN A 73 -16.13 -4.17 20.91
CA ASN A 73 -15.60 -5.38 20.28
C ASN A 73 -15.81 -5.38 18.77
N VAL A 74 -14.99 -6.18 18.09
CA VAL A 74 -15.07 -6.43 16.65
C VAL A 74 -14.93 -7.90 16.32
N ARG A 75 -15.57 -8.36 15.24
CA ARG A 75 -15.52 -9.78 14.80
C ARG A 75 -14.59 -9.99 13.61
N ALA A 76 -14.50 -9.02 12.71
CA ALA A 76 -13.48 -9.01 11.66
C ALA A 76 -12.71 -7.69 11.65
N LEU A 77 -11.41 -7.79 11.42
CA LEU A 77 -10.51 -6.66 11.27
C LEU A 77 -9.88 -6.70 9.88
N VAL A 78 -10.09 -5.65 9.10
CA VAL A 78 -9.40 -5.43 7.82
C VAL A 78 -8.40 -4.30 7.98
N LEU A 79 -7.12 -4.63 7.85
CA LEU A 79 -6.03 -3.67 7.81
C LEU A 79 -5.77 -3.22 6.38
N ALA A 80 -5.80 -1.91 6.16
CA ALA A 80 -5.47 -1.28 4.89
C ALA A 80 -4.34 -0.24 5.08
N PRO A 81 -3.40 -0.11 4.12
CA PRO A 81 -2.25 0.79 4.23
C PRO A 81 -2.63 2.27 4.24
N THR A 82 -3.71 2.65 3.55
CA THR A 82 -4.09 4.04 3.36
C THR A 82 -5.51 4.32 3.80
N ARG A 83 -5.79 5.60 4.08
CA ARG A 83 -7.12 6.08 4.48
C ARG A 83 -8.12 5.86 3.34
N GLU A 84 -7.65 6.06 2.11
CA GLU A 84 -8.44 5.94 0.90
C GLU A 84 -8.83 4.47 0.66
N LEU A 85 -7.88 3.53 0.80
CA LEU A 85 -8.21 2.11 0.69
C LEU A 85 -9.12 1.65 1.83
N ALA A 86 -8.90 2.12 3.06
CA ALA A 86 -9.79 1.82 4.18
C ALA A 86 -11.23 2.31 3.92
N ALA A 87 -11.39 3.50 3.35
CA ALA A 87 -12.70 4.02 2.97
C ALA A 87 -13.33 3.21 1.82
N GLN A 88 -12.55 2.80 0.82
CA GLN A 88 -13.01 1.96 -0.29
C GLN A 88 -13.50 0.59 0.17
N VAL A 89 -12.72 -0.07 1.04
CA VAL A 89 -13.12 -1.36 1.62
C VAL A 89 -14.37 -1.18 2.48
N GLY A 90 -14.45 -0.10 3.27
CA GLY A 90 -15.67 0.23 4.02
C GLY A 90 -16.90 0.44 3.13
N ALA A 91 -16.75 1.13 1.99
CA ALA A 91 -17.81 1.28 1.01
C ALA A 91 -18.22 -0.06 0.39
N SER A 92 -17.26 -0.94 0.10
CA SER A 92 -17.54 -2.30 -0.39
C SER A 92 -18.32 -3.12 0.63
N VAL A 93 -17.93 -3.06 1.91
CA VAL A 93 -18.66 -3.70 3.02
C VAL A 93 -20.09 -3.17 3.09
N ALA A 94 -20.30 -1.86 2.97
CA ALA A 94 -21.62 -1.25 2.97
C ALA A 94 -22.48 -1.69 1.77
N THR A 95 -21.89 -1.74 0.58
CA THR A 95 -22.55 -2.14 -0.66
C THR A 95 -23.02 -3.58 -0.62
N TYR A 96 -22.12 -4.53 -0.34
CA TYR A 96 -22.47 -5.95 -0.31
C TYR A 96 -23.27 -6.32 0.94
N GLY A 97 -23.01 -5.66 2.07
CA GLY A 97 -23.67 -5.92 3.34
C GLY A 97 -25.01 -5.21 3.52
N LYS A 98 -25.51 -4.46 2.52
CA LYS A 98 -26.70 -3.60 2.63
C LYS A 98 -27.94 -4.29 3.21
N GLU A 99 -28.14 -5.57 2.88
CA GLU A 99 -29.30 -6.36 3.32
C GLU A 99 -28.99 -7.29 4.51
N LEU A 100 -27.75 -7.23 5.00
CA LEU A 100 -27.30 -7.99 6.15
C LEU A 100 -27.43 -7.14 7.42
N ALA A 101 -27.77 -7.80 8.52
CA ALA A 101 -27.95 -7.15 9.81
C ALA A 101 -26.62 -6.94 10.56
N LEU A 102 -25.57 -6.57 9.80
CA LEU A 102 -24.18 -6.40 10.23
C LEU A 102 -23.82 -4.92 10.35
N SER A 103 -23.05 -4.61 11.39
CA SER A 103 -22.51 -3.28 11.66
C SER A 103 -21.06 -3.19 11.17
N TYR A 104 -20.65 -2.01 10.70
CA TYR A 104 -19.26 -1.78 10.34
C TYR A 104 -18.78 -0.38 10.79
N CYS A 105 -17.47 -0.24 10.93
CA CYS A 105 -16.79 1.01 11.24
C CYS A 105 -15.53 1.14 10.37
N VAL A 106 -15.20 2.38 9.98
CA VAL A 106 -13.96 2.69 9.26
C VAL A 106 -13.13 3.66 10.10
N ALA A 107 -11.88 3.27 10.40
CA ALA A 107 -11.01 4.03 11.29
C ALA A 107 -9.65 4.32 10.68
N PHE A 108 -9.37 5.60 10.42
CA PHE A 108 -8.07 6.03 9.91
C PHE A 108 -7.63 7.38 10.47
N GLY A 109 -6.31 7.65 10.38
CA GLY A 109 -5.63 8.85 10.86
C GLY A 109 -6.12 10.16 10.20
N GLY A 110 -5.68 11.32 10.71
CA GLY A 110 -5.93 12.62 10.04
C GLY A 110 -7.39 13.10 10.01
N VAL A 111 -8.25 12.53 10.86
CA VAL A 111 -9.55 13.07 11.29
C VAL A 111 -9.68 12.93 12.81
N LYS A 112 -10.63 13.62 13.43
CA LYS A 112 -10.91 13.50 14.87
C LYS A 112 -11.16 12.03 15.24
N ILE A 113 -10.57 11.58 16.35
CA ILE A 113 -10.69 10.19 16.82
C ILE A 113 -12.02 9.92 17.52
N ASN A 114 -12.57 10.91 18.24
CA ASN A 114 -13.79 10.77 19.05
C ASN A 114 -15.00 10.21 18.28
N PRO A 115 -15.32 10.65 17.03
CA PRO A 115 -16.40 10.04 16.26
C PRO A 115 -16.21 8.52 16.03
N GLN A 116 -14.98 8.08 15.79
CA GLN A 116 -14.66 6.67 15.58
C GLN A 116 -14.79 5.88 16.89
N MET A 117 -14.34 6.45 18.02
CA MET A 117 -14.56 5.86 19.35
C MET A 117 -16.05 5.72 19.67
N MET A 118 -16.85 6.75 19.37
CA MET A 118 -18.29 6.75 19.61
C MET A 118 -19.02 5.68 18.79
N GLN A 119 -18.59 5.45 17.55
CA GLN A 119 -19.15 4.39 16.71
C GLN A 119 -18.84 3.00 17.27
N LEU A 120 -17.61 2.78 17.76
CA LEU A 120 -17.18 1.51 18.36
C LEU A 120 -17.86 1.18 19.70
N ARG A 121 -18.37 2.17 20.43
CA ARG A 121 -19.08 1.95 21.72
C ARG A 121 -20.23 0.96 21.64
N ARG A 122 -20.89 0.87 20.49
CA ARG A 122 -22.02 -0.07 20.27
C ARG A 122 -21.58 -1.46 19.80
N GLY A 123 -20.28 -1.64 19.51
CA GLY A 123 -19.76 -2.80 18.79
C GLY A 123 -19.82 -2.60 17.28
N ALA A 124 -18.89 -3.21 16.56
CA ALA A 124 -18.89 -3.24 15.10
C ALA A 124 -18.52 -4.64 14.64
N ASP A 125 -19.36 -5.32 13.86
CA ASP A 125 -19.04 -6.66 13.36
C ASP A 125 -17.78 -6.63 12.48
N ILE A 126 -17.62 -5.56 11.69
CA ILE A 126 -16.46 -5.35 10.82
C ILE A 126 -15.80 -4.01 11.14
N LEU A 127 -14.48 -4.04 11.38
CA LEU A 127 -13.66 -2.83 11.43
C LEU A 127 -12.67 -2.83 10.27
N VAL A 128 -12.72 -1.76 9.47
CA VAL A 128 -11.68 -1.46 8.48
C VAL A 128 -10.80 -0.36 9.05
N ALA A 129 -9.49 -0.59 9.18
CA ALA A 129 -8.61 0.39 9.82
C ALA A 129 -7.22 0.50 9.19
N THR A 130 -6.63 1.69 9.27
CA THR A 130 -5.19 1.85 9.07
C THR A 130 -4.42 1.46 10.34
N PRO A 131 -3.24 0.79 10.26
CA PRO A 131 -2.52 0.27 11.42
C PRO A 131 -2.31 1.30 12.56
N GLY A 132 -1.81 2.49 12.23
CA GLY A 132 -1.56 3.53 13.23
C GLY A 132 -2.83 3.95 13.99
N ARG A 133 -3.95 4.20 13.28
CA ARG A 133 -5.22 4.57 13.94
C ARG A 133 -5.80 3.43 14.78
N LEU A 134 -5.63 2.17 14.35
CA LEU A 134 -6.06 1.04 15.16
C LEU A 134 -5.33 1.03 16.51
N MET A 135 -4.01 1.27 16.48
CA MET A 135 -3.21 1.36 17.70
C MET A 135 -3.63 2.53 18.59
N ASP A 136 -3.94 3.71 18.02
CA ASP A 136 -4.46 4.85 18.79
C ASP A 136 -5.78 4.47 19.51
N LEU A 137 -6.71 3.83 18.79
CA LEU A 137 -8.00 3.41 19.34
C LEU A 137 -7.82 2.38 20.47
N TYR A 138 -6.89 1.44 20.29
CA TYR A 138 -6.55 0.45 21.30
C TYR A 138 -5.97 1.11 22.57
N GLN A 139 -5.01 2.03 22.41
CA GLN A 139 -4.41 2.77 23.53
C GLN A 139 -5.43 3.62 24.30
N GLN A 140 -6.45 4.13 23.61
CA GLN A 140 -7.57 4.87 24.22
C GLN A 140 -8.64 3.96 24.83
N ASN A 141 -8.42 2.64 24.89
CA ASN A 141 -9.39 1.63 25.35
C ASN A 141 -10.73 1.67 24.60
N ALA A 142 -10.72 2.15 23.34
CA ALA A 142 -11.92 2.28 22.51
C ALA A 142 -12.26 1.00 21.73
N ILE A 143 -11.32 0.05 21.67
CA ILE A 143 -11.48 -1.23 20.98
C ILE A 143 -10.86 -2.37 21.77
N LYS A 144 -11.50 -3.52 21.67
CA LYS A 144 -11.06 -4.81 22.18
C LYS A 144 -11.22 -5.87 21.10
N PHE A 145 -10.43 -6.93 21.19
CA PHE A 145 -10.34 -7.97 20.16
C PHE A 145 -10.84 -9.33 20.64
N GLU A 146 -11.52 -9.42 21.79
CA GLU A 146 -11.90 -10.72 22.37
C GLU A 146 -12.83 -11.54 21.46
N GLN A 147 -13.68 -10.86 20.68
CA GLN A 147 -14.60 -11.49 19.73
C GLN A 147 -14.05 -11.60 18.30
N LEU A 148 -12.77 -11.31 18.06
CA LEU A 148 -12.22 -11.31 16.72
C LEU A 148 -12.09 -12.74 16.17
N GLU A 149 -12.77 -13.01 15.06
CA GLU A 149 -12.82 -14.28 14.35
C GLU A 149 -11.96 -14.26 13.07
N MET A 150 -11.78 -13.08 12.45
CA MET A 150 -11.09 -12.93 11.17
C MET A 150 -10.17 -11.71 11.12
N LEU A 151 -8.98 -11.90 10.55
CA LEU A 151 -8.02 -10.84 10.21
C LEU A 151 -7.78 -10.82 8.69
N VAL A 152 -7.87 -9.65 8.08
CA VAL A 152 -7.51 -9.42 6.68
C VAL A 152 -6.40 -8.36 6.60
N LEU A 153 -5.32 -8.66 5.90
CA LEU A 153 -4.31 -7.68 5.49
C LEU A 153 -4.48 -7.41 4.00
N ASP A 154 -5.00 -6.24 3.64
CA ASP A 154 -5.14 -5.82 2.25
C ASP A 154 -3.97 -4.93 1.82
N GLU A 155 -3.44 -5.16 0.62
CA GLU A 155 -2.20 -4.55 0.11
C GLU A 155 -1.04 -4.65 1.14
N ALA A 156 -0.73 -5.87 1.57
CA ALA A 156 0.28 -6.15 2.59
C ALA A 156 1.70 -5.68 2.19
N ASP A 157 2.07 -5.81 0.91
CA ASP A 157 3.31 -5.25 0.35
C ASP A 157 3.38 -3.74 0.56
N ARG A 158 2.27 -3.04 0.33
CA ARG A 158 2.21 -1.59 0.55
C ARG A 158 2.31 -1.20 2.01
N MET A 159 1.78 -2.01 2.91
CA MET A 159 1.97 -1.75 4.34
C MET A 159 3.45 -1.87 4.74
N LEU A 160 4.19 -2.81 4.13
CA LEU A 160 5.63 -2.97 4.35
C LEU A 160 6.43 -1.80 3.77
N ASP A 161 6.13 -1.38 2.53
CA ASP A 161 6.74 -0.22 1.88
C ASP A 161 6.59 1.07 2.72
N MET A 162 5.47 1.18 3.44
CA MET A 162 5.16 2.33 4.31
C MET A 162 5.74 2.21 5.72
N GLY A 163 6.48 1.13 6.02
CA GLY A 163 7.12 0.90 7.32
C GLY A 163 6.15 0.42 8.41
N PHE A 164 4.93 0.01 8.08
CA PHE A 164 3.95 -0.46 9.07
C PHE A 164 4.24 -1.86 9.62
N ILE A 165 5.35 -2.50 9.22
CA ILE A 165 5.73 -3.84 9.70
C ILE A 165 5.77 -3.93 11.23
N HIS A 166 6.26 -2.89 11.90
CA HIS A 166 6.33 -2.85 13.36
C HIS A 166 4.95 -2.74 14.01
N ASP A 167 4.08 -1.90 13.45
CA ASP A 167 2.70 -1.74 13.92
C ASP A 167 1.90 -3.01 13.70
N ILE A 168 2.02 -3.64 12.52
CA ILE A 168 1.37 -4.92 12.20
C ILE A 168 1.78 -6.00 13.20
N ARG A 169 3.09 -6.16 13.45
CA ARG A 169 3.59 -7.13 14.43
C ARG A 169 3.07 -6.86 15.84
N ARG A 170 2.89 -5.59 16.22
CA ARG A 170 2.29 -5.22 17.51
C ARG A 170 0.80 -5.59 17.52
N ILE A 171 0.05 -5.24 16.48
CA ILE A 171 -1.37 -5.55 16.34
C ILE A 171 -1.59 -7.06 16.47
N ILE A 172 -0.85 -7.89 15.72
CA ILE A 172 -1.00 -9.36 15.74
C ILE A 172 -0.87 -9.93 17.15
N LYS A 173 0.05 -9.41 17.96
CA LYS A 173 0.25 -9.84 19.35
C LYS A 173 -0.94 -9.52 20.27
N LEU A 174 -1.78 -8.55 19.90
CA LEU A 174 -2.98 -8.17 20.63
C LEU A 174 -4.21 -8.99 20.22
N LEU A 175 -4.16 -9.68 19.07
CA LEU A 175 -5.31 -10.41 18.54
C LEU A 175 -5.39 -11.82 19.15
N PRO A 176 -6.60 -12.42 19.22
CA PRO A 176 -6.77 -13.81 19.64
C PRO A 176 -5.93 -14.77 18.80
N PRO A 177 -5.32 -15.81 19.39
CA PRO A 177 -4.47 -16.75 18.65
C PRO A 177 -5.26 -17.58 17.64
N LYS A 178 -6.51 -17.93 17.97
CA LYS A 178 -7.42 -18.68 17.08
C LYS A 178 -8.30 -17.70 16.31
N ARG A 179 -8.02 -17.53 15.02
CA ARG A 179 -8.77 -16.72 14.05
C ARG A 179 -8.38 -17.15 12.64
N GLN A 180 -9.22 -16.87 11.65
CA GLN A 180 -8.87 -17.03 10.24
C GLN A 180 -8.07 -15.81 9.76
N ASN A 181 -6.98 -16.03 9.02
CA ASN A 181 -6.11 -14.97 8.53
C ASN A 181 -6.06 -14.97 7.00
N LEU A 182 -6.33 -13.82 6.41
CA LEU A 182 -6.29 -13.60 4.97
C LEU A 182 -5.26 -12.52 4.64
N LEU A 183 -4.30 -12.83 3.78
CA LEU A 183 -3.26 -11.90 3.33
C LEU A 183 -3.40 -11.69 1.83
N TYR A 184 -3.66 -10.44 1.44
CA TYR A 184 -3.76 -10.01 0.05
C TYR A 184 -2.61 -9.05 -0.28
N SER A 185 -1.92 -9.34 -1.38
CA SER A 185 -0.76 -8.58 -1.84
C SER A 185 -0.78 -8.47 -3.37
N ALA A 186 -0.08 -7.49 -3.95
CA ALA A 186 0.17 -7.51 -5.39
C ALA A 186 1.28 -8.51 -5.75
N THR A 187 2.23 -8.72 -4.84
CA THR A 187 3.39 -9.61 -5.05
C THR A 187 3.66 -10.54 -3.86
N PHE A 188 4.38 -11.64 -4.09
CA PHE A 188 4.94 -12.50 -3.06
C PHE A 188 6.45 -12.31 -2.95
N SER A 189 6.87 -11.09 -2.60
CA SER A 189 8.26 -10.83 -2.23
C SER A 189 8.68 -11.68 -1.02
N ASP A 190 9.99 -11.87 -0.83
CA ASP A 190 10.51 -12.60 0.32
C ASP A 190 10.05 -11.98 1.65
N GLU A 191 9.98 -10.65 1.72
CA GLU A 191 9.48 -9.93 2.90
C GLU A 191 8.00 -10.23 3.19
N ILE A 192 7.17 -10.35 2.14
CA ILE A 192 5.76 -10.73 2.29
C ILE A 192 5.63 -12.18 2.73
N ARG A 193 6.44 -13.08 2.19
CA ARG A 193 6.48 -14.48 2.62
C ARG A 193 6.93 -14.59 4.07
N ASP A 194 7.90 -13.79 4.50
CA ASP A 194 8.36 -13.75 5.88
C ASP A 194 7.33 -13.16 6.84
N LEU A 195 6.60 -12.12 6.43
CA LEU A 195 5.44 -11.64 7.17
C LEU A 195 4.38 -12.75 7.30
N ALA A 196 4.02 -13.39 6.18
CA ALA A 196 2.99 -14.42 6.12
C ALA A 196 3.27 -15.56 7.11
N LYS A 197 4.51 -16.04 7.19
CA LYS A 197 4.93 -17.07 8.16
C LYS A 197 4.61 -16.74 9.62
N THR A 198 4.44 -15.45 9.95
CA THR A 198 4.11 -14.99 11.31
C THR A 198 2.61 -14.81 11.56
N ILE A 199 1.78 -14.88 10.51
CA ILE A 199 0.36 -14.52 10.56
C ILE A 199 -0.53 -15.71 10.21
N VAL A 200 -0.25 -16.37 9.08
CA VAL A 200 -1.09 -17.41 8.50
C VAL A 200 -0.57 -18.81 8.83
N HIS A 201 -1.47 -19.77 8.98
CA HIS A 201 -1.13 -21.18 9.26
C HIS A 201 -1.56 -22.08 8.10
N GLN A 202 -0.58 -22.70 7.41
CA GLN A 202 -0.81 -23.55 6.23
C GLN A 202 -1.78 -22.91 5.21
N PRO A 203 -1.50 -21.67 4.75
CA PRO A 203 -2.42 -20.95 3.89
C PRO A 203 -2.56 -21.63 2.52
N LEU A 204 -3.73 -21.50 1.91
CA LEU A 204 -3.87 -21.74 0.48
C LEU A 204 -3.23 -20.56 -0.28
N GLU A 205 -2.18 -20.84 -1.06
CA GLU A 205 -1.57 -19.84 -1.95
C GLU A 205 -2.35 -19.75 -3.26
N ILE A 206 -2.88 -18.56 -3.55
CA ILE A 206 -3.59 -18.25 -4.79
C ILE A 206 -2.81 -17.17 -5.54
N SER A 207 -2.39 -17.45 -6.76
CA SER A 207 -1.66 -16.50 -7.61
C SER A 207 -2.27 -16.44 -9.00
N VAL A 208 -2.64 -15.24 -9.45
CA VAL A 208 -3.42 -15.04 -10.68
C VAL A 208 -2.59 -14.39 -11.81
N VAL A 209 -1.42 -13.82 -11.50
CA VAL A 209 -0.53 -13.20 -12.48
C VAL A 209 0.92 -13.58 -12.17
N PRO A 210 1.75 -13.89 -13.19
CA PRO A 210 3.20 -14.00 -12.98
C PRO A 210 3.76 -12.71 -12.35
N ALA A 211 4.69 -12.85 -11.41
CA ALA A 211 5.32 -11.70 -10.78
C ALA A 211 5.97 -10.77 -11.81
N ASN A 212 5.83 -9.45 -11.62
CA ASN A 212 6.54 -8.39 -12.35
C ASN A 212 6.22 -8.24 -13.85
N THR A 213 5.07 -8.72 -14.34
CA THR A 213 4.65 -8.46 -15.73
C THR A 213 3.68 -7.28 -15.79
N THR A 214 3.88 -6.39 -16.75
CA THR A 214 2.90 -5.35 -17.09
C THR A 214 1.67 -5.98 -17.74
N ALA A 215 0.50 -5.38 -17.60
CA ALA A 215 -0.67 -5.86 -18.33
C ALA A 215 -0.44 -5.62 -19.83
N LYS A 216 -0.57 -6.67 -20.65
CA LYS A 216 -0.38 -6.59 -22.12
C LYS A 216 -1.29 -5.57 -22.81
N THR A 217 -2.34 -5.13 -22.12
CA THR A 217 -3.32 -4.14 -22.57
C THR A 217 -2.83 -2.69 -22.41
N ILE A 218 -1.70 -2.46 -21.73
CA ILE A 218 -1.15 -1.12 -21.50
C ILE A 218 -0.10 -0.83 -22.56
N GLU A 219 -0.39 0.16 -23.40
CA GLU A 219 0.57 0.76 -24.32
C GLU A 219 1.51 1.68 -23.53
N GLN A 220 2.82 1.52 -23.74
CA GLN A 220 3.83 2.19 -22.93
C GLN A 220 4.81 2.99 -23.82
N TRP A 221 5.00 4.26 -23.51
CA TRP A 221 5.92 5.15 -24.23
C TRP A 221 6.85 5.90 -23.29
N VAL A 222 8.07 6.14 -23.76
CA VAL A 222 9.02 7.06 -23.14
C VAL A 222 9.17 8.30 -24.01
N TYR A 223 8.99 9.49 -23.43
CA TYR A 223 9.40 10.76 -24.02
C TYR A 223 10.66 11.27 -23.32
N PRO A 224 11.83 11.16 -23.95
CA PRO A 224 13.02 11.88 -23.51
C PRO A 224 12.77 13.39 -23.58
N VAL A 225 13.00 14.11 -22.47
CA VAL A 225 12.74 15.54 -22.39
C VAL A 225 13.57 16.18 -21.29
N ASP A 226 13.98 17.44 -21.46
CA ASP A 226 14.65 18.17 -20.38
C ASP A 226 13.71 18.54 -19.24
N LYS A 227 14.27 18.58 -18.03
CA LYS A 227 13.52 18.84 -16.79
C LYS A 227 12.74 20.15 -16.82
N SER A 228 13.29 21.20 -17.42
CA SER A 228 12.65 22.51 -17.57
C SER A 228 11.44 22.48 -18.50
N ARG A 229 11.40 21.52 -19.43
CA ARG A 229 10.36 21.42 -20.48
C ARG A 229 9.25 20.42 -20.14
N LYS A 230 9.43 19.52 -19.17
CA LYS A 230 8.41 18.50 -18.78
C LYS A 230 7.00 19.08 -18.59
N THR A 231 6.84 20.22 -17.91
CA THR A 231 5.50 20.81 -17.68
C THR A 231 4.87 21.40 -18.94
N ALA A 232 5.69 21.95 -19.83
CA ALA A 232 5.22 22.44 -21.12
C ALA A 232 4.79 21.26 -22.01
N LEU A 233 5.59 20.19 -22.06
CA LEU A 233 5.27 18.95 -22.76
C LEU A 233 3.97 18.33 -22.22
N LEU A 234 3.83 18.23 -20.89
CA LEU A 234 2.61 17.73 -20.26
C LEU A 234 1.36 18.49 -20.76
N SER A 235 1.43 19.82 -20.73
CA SER A 235 0.32 20.67 -21.13
C SER A 235 -0.01 20.55 -22.60
N HIS A 236 1.02 20.39 -23.45
CA HIS A 236 0.88 20.20 -24.88
C HIS A 236 0.17 18.88 -25.19
N LEU A 237 0.67 17.76 -24.66
CA LEU A 237 0.07 16.43 -24.86
C LEU A 237 -1.39 16.36 -24.40
N ILE A 238 -1.70 16.92 -23.22
CA ILE A 238 -3.08 16.93 -22.70
C ILE A 238 -4.03 17.67 -23.64
N LYS A 239 -3.60 18.81 -24.19
CA LYS A 239 -4.44 19.64 -25.06
C LYS A 239 -4.59 19.05 -26.46
N GLU A 240 -3.50 18.58 -27.04
CA GLU A 240 -3.48 18.02 -28.39
C GLU A 240 -4.32 16.75 -28.50
N ASN A 241 -4.29 15.91 -27.46
CA ASN A 241 -5.06 14.67 -27.41
C ASN A 241 -6.42 14.81 -26.70
N ASP A 242 -6.79 16.02 -26.28
CA ASP A 242 -8.00 16.33 -25.49
C ASP A 242 -8.26 15.34 -24.34
N TRP A 243 -7.24 15.02 -23.55
CA TRP A 243 -7.39 14.06 -22.45
C TRP A 243 -8.18 14.65 -21.27
N GLN A 244 -9.21 13.94 -20.81
CA GLN A 244 -10.11 14.41 -19.75
C GLN A 244 -9.85 13.83 -18.35
N GLN A 245 -9.14 12.70 -18.22
CA GLN A 245 -8.87 12.07 -16.92
C GLN A 245 -7.45 11.50 -16.87
N VAL A 246 -6.48 12.38 -16.63
CA VAL A 246 -5.06 12.02 -16.61
C VAL A 246 -4.54 11.97 -15.19
N LEU A 247 -3.99 10.81 -14.80
CA LEU A 247 -3.26 10.69 -13.53
C LEU A 247 -1.78 10.91 -13.77
N VAL A 248 -1.22 11.94 -13.14
CA VAL A 248 0.18 12.35 -13.28
C VAL A 248 0.95 12.04 -12.01
N PHE A 249 1.98 11.21 -12.10
CA PHE A 249 2.85 10.88 -10.98
C PHE A 249 4.05 11.82 -10.88
N SER A 250 4.21 12.43 -9.70
CA SER A 250 5.32 13.30 -9.34
C SER A 250 6.09 12.70 -8.16
N ARG A 251 7.43 12.82 -8.18
CA ARG A 251 8.31 12.27 -7.14
C ARG A 251 8.08 12.93 -5.78
N THR A 252 7.78 14.24 -5.76
CA THR A 252 7.67 15.01 -4.52
C THR A 252 6.33 15.72 -4.36
N LYS A 253 5.94 15.97 -3.10
CA LYS A 253 4.73 16.74 -2.74
C LYS A 253 4.78 18.19 -3.22
N HIS A 254 5.96 18.82 -3.19
CA HIS A 254 6.14 20.19 -3.67
C HIS A 254 6.09 20.24 -5.20
N GLY A 255 6.69 19.24 -5.87
CA GLY A 255 6.58 19.04 -7.31
C GLY A 255 5.12 18.89 -7.75
N ALA A 256 4.33 18.07 -7.04
CA ALA A 256 2.92 17.86 -7.37
C ALA A 256 2.10 19.15 -7.33
N ASN A 257 2.29 20.00 -6.31
CA ASN A 257 1.65 21.32 -6.28
C ASN A 257 2.12 22.23 -7.41
N ARG A 258 3.44 22.27 -7.67
CA ARG A 258 4.00 23.11 -8.73
C ARG A 258 3.44 22.71 -10.09
N ILE A 259 3.36 21.41 -10.40
CA ILE A 259 2.82 20.91 -11.66
C ILE A 259 1.34 21.32 -11.79
N ALA A 260 0.52 21.04 -10.78
CA ALA A 260 -0.90 21.42 -10.79
C ALA A 260 -1.11 22.93 -11.00
N THR A 261 -0.42 23.78 -10.23
CA THR A 261 -0.51 25.24 -10.40
C THR A 261 -0.06 25.70 -11.79
N ASN A 262 0.93 25.06 -12.40
CA ASN A 262 1.35 25.42 -13.76
C ASN A 262 0.32 24.99 -14.82
N LEU A 263 -0.34 23.85 -14.64
CA LEU A 263 -1.43 23.40 -15.50
C LEU A 263 -2.64 24.32 -15.40
N GLU A 264 -3.02 24.73 -14.19
CA GLU A 264 -4.10 25.69 -13.94
C GLU A 264 -3.84 27.02 -14.65
N LYS A 265 -2.62 27.57 -14.56
CA LYS A 265 -2.20 28.78 -15.29
C LYS A 265 -2.31 28.65 -16.81
N ARG A 266 -2.32 27.42 -17.34
CA ARG A 266 -2.44 27.11 -18.77
C ARG A 266 -3.88 26.74 -19.16
N GLY A 267 -4.85 26.93 -18.26
CA GLY A 267 -6.26 26.65 -18.49
C GLY A 267 -6.65 25.18 -18.37
N ILE A 268 -5.82 24.34 -17.73
CA ILE A 268 -6.12 22.92 -17.50
C ILE A 268 -6.54 22.74 -16.05
N GLN A 269 -7.78 22.31 -15.81
CA GLN A 269 -8.30 22.01 -14.48
C GLN A 269 -7.48 20.88 -13.88
N SER A 270 -6.76 21.16 -12.78
CA SER A 270 -5.90 20.17 -12.16
C SER A 270 -5.91 20.28 -10.64
N ALA A 271 -5.57 19.21 -9.95
CA ALA A 271 -5.40 19.22 -8.51
C ALA A 271 -4.25 18.32 -8.07
N ALA A 272 -3.62 18.66 -6.95
CA ALA A 272 -2.56 17.85 -6.35
C ALA A 272 -3.08 17.01 -5.18
N ILE A 273 -2.72 15.72 -5.12
CA ILE A 273 -3.00 14.80 -4.02
C ILE A 273 -1.70 14.23 -3.43
N HIS A 274 -1.43 14.54 -2.17
CA HIS A 274 -0.23 14.09 -1.45
C HIS A 274 -0.47 14.08 0.07
N GLY A 275 0.43 13.45 0.84
CA GLY A 275 0.29 13.31 2.31
C GLY A 275 0.15 14.63 3.10
N ASN A 276 0.74 15.73 2.60
CA ASN A 276 0.60 17.06 3.20
C ASN A 276 -0.77 17.76 2.93
N LYS A 277 -1.65 17.22 2.08
CA LYS A 277 -3.00 17.79 1.90
C LYS A 277 -3.91 17.36 3.04
N SER A 278 -4.81 18.25 3.47
CA SER A 278 -5.86 17.88 4.42
C SER A 278 -6.77 16.81 3.80
N GLN A 279 -7.44 16.00 4.63
CA GLN A 279 -8.32 14.96 4.10
C GLN A 279 -9.46 15.54 3.26
N GLY A 280 -10.07 16.63 3.71
CA GLY A 280 -11.13 17.31 2.95
C GLY A 280 -10.65 17.74 1.56
N ALA A 281 -9.42 18.25 1.45
CA ALA A 281 -8.83 18.59 0.16
C ALA A 281 -8.58 17.35 -0.72
N ARG A 282 -8.09 16.24 -0.13
CA ARG A 282 -7.89 14.97 -0.86
C ARG A 282 -9.22 14.40 -1.37
N THR A 283 -10.24 14.36 -0.51
CA THR A 283 -11.59 13.89 -0.87
C THR A 283 -12.21 14.76 -1.96
N LYS A 284 -12.09 16.09 -1.87
CA LYS A 284 -12.58 17.01 -2.90
C LYS A 284 -11.86 16.82 -4.23
N ALA A 285 -10.52 16.71 -4.21
CA ALA A 285 -9.73 16.49 -5.42
C ALA A 285 -10.08 15.15 -6.10
N LEU A 286 -10.31 14.10 -5.31
CA LEU A 286 -10.74 12.80 -5.82
C LEU A 286 -12.15 12.85 -6.41
N ALA A 287 -13.10 13.48 -5.71
CA ALA A 287 -14.46 13.64 -6.21
C ALA A 287 -14.48 14.40 -7.53
N GLY A 288 -13.77 15.54 -7.59
CA GLY A 288 -13.68 16.34 -8.80
C GLY A 288 -12.96 15.64 -9.95
N PHE A 289 -12.01 14.75 -9.66
CA PHE A 289 -11.36 13.94 -10.69
C PHE A 289 -12.30 12.84 -11.23
N LYS A 290 -13.12 12.23 -10.36
CA LYS A 290 -14.11 11.23 -10.75
C LYS A 290 -15.26 11.83 -11.58
N ASP A 291 -15.73 13.01 -11.21
CA ASP A 291 -16.84 13.69 -11.92
C ASP A 291 -16.39 14.48 -13.17
N GLY A 292 -15.09 14.53 -13.45
CA GLY A 292 -14.52 15.19 -14.62
C GLY A 292 -14.31 16.71 -14.48
N SER A 293 -14.69 17.32 -13.36
CA SER A 293 -14.41 18.75 -13.11
C SER A 293 -12.92 19.07 -12.93
N ILE A 294 -12.12 18.06 -12.57
CA ILE A 294 -10.65 18.09 -12.57
C ILE A 294 -10.17 17.15 -13.66
N LYS A 295 -9.51 17.69 -14.69
CA LYS A 295 -8.99 16.89 -15.81
C LYS A 295 -7.70 16.14 -15.47
N VAL A 296 -6.89 16.73 -14.60
CA VAL A 296 -5.57 16.20 -14.24
C VAL A 296 -5.40 16.08 -12.74
N LEU A 297 -5.18 14.87 -12.25
CA LEU A 297 -4.83 14.62 -10.86
C LEU A 297 -3.33 14.37 -10.75
N VAL A 298 -2.60 15.27 -10.07
CA VAL A 298 -1.16 15.13 -9.84
C VAL A 298 -0.91 14.50 -8.48
N ALA A 299 -0.31 13.31 -8.45
CA ALA A 299 -0.17 12.50 -7.25
C ALA A 299 1.28 12.11 -6.97
N THR A 300 1.62 11.98 -5.69
CA THR A 300 2.81 11.22 -5.25
C THR A 300 2.45 9.75 -5.07
N ASP A 301 3.40 8.82 -5.23
CA ASP A 301 3.17 7.37 -5.08
C ASP A 301 2.36 7.01 -3.84
N ILE A 302 2.78 7.51 -2.68
CA ILE A 302 2.14 7.22 -1.39
C ILE A 302 0.66 7.64 -1.39
N ALA A 303 0.36 8.78 -2.01
CA ALA A 303 -0.99 9.32 -2.00
C ALA A 303 -1.89 8.78 -3.11
N ALA A 304 -1.29 8.24 -4.18
CA ALA A 304 -1.97 7.54 -5.26
C ALA A 304 -2.33 6.09 -4.91
N ARG A 305 -1.60 5.48 -3.97
CA ARG A 305 -1.90 4.14 -3.46
C ARG A 305 -3.24 4.13 -2.71
N GLY A 306 -4.08 3.16 -3.02
CA GLY A 306 -5.44 3.07 -2.48
C GLY A 306 -6.42 4.14 -3.00
N ILE A 307 -6.04 4.95 -3.99
CA ILE A 307 -7.04 5.72 -4.71
C ILE A 307 -7.85 4.75 -5.59
N ASP A 308 -9.14 4.66 -5.29
CA ASP A 308 -10.15 4.00 -6.10
C ASP A 308 -10.61 4.94 -7.23
N ILE A 309 -9.80 5.11 -8.26
CA ILE A 309 -10.29 5.66 -9.51
C ILE A 309 -10.49 4.48 -10.46
N ASP A 310 -11.64 4.50 -11.14
CA ASP A 310 -11.97 3.56 -12.20
C ASP A 310 -10.87 3.55 -13.26
N GLN A 311 -10.95 2.60 -14.19
CA GLN A 311 -9.97 2.46 -15.26
C GLN A 311 -9.67 3.81 -15.93
N LEU A 312 -8.43 4.26 -15.78
CA LEU A 312 -8.01 5.52 -16.37
C LEU A 312 -7.64 5.34 -17.84
N PRO A 313 -7.96 6.29 -18.73
CA PRO A 313 -7.50 6.23 -20.11
C PRO A 313 -5.99 6.46 -20.22
N CYS A 314 -5.43 7.32 -19.37
CA CYS A 314 -4.03 7.73 -19.46
C CYS A 314 -3.38 7.92 -18.08
N VAL A 315 -2.17 7.37 -17.92
CA VAL A 315 -1.28 7.57 -16.79
C VAL A 315 0.03 8.18 -17.29
N ILE A 316 0.51 9.23 -16.63
CA ILE A 316 1.77 9.89 -16.97
C ILE A 316 2.72 9.84 -15.77
N ASN A 317 3.88 9.20 -15.95
CA ASN A 317 5.01 9.34 -15.04
C ASN A 317 5.75 10.64 -15.39
N PHE A 318 5.41 11.74 -14.72
CA PHE A 318 6.11 13.01 -14.89
C PHE A 318 7.56 12.89 -14.39
N ASP A 319 7.73 12.23 -13.25
CA ASP A 319 9.03 11.78 -12.74
C ASP A 319 9.03 10.25 -12.70
N LEU A 320 10.13 9.59 -13.06
CA LEU A 320 10.24 8.15 -12.86
C LEU A 320 10.25 7.79 -11.36
N PRO A 321 9.71 6.61 -10.96
CA PRO A 321 9.86 6.14 -9.59
C PRO A 321 11.32 5.76 -9.31
N ASN A 322 11.77 5.98 -8.08
CA ASN A 322 13.11 5.57 -7.64
C ASN A 322 13.22 4.03 -7.45
N VAL A 323 12.08 3.35 -7.34
CA VAL A 323 11.97 1.90 -7.17
C VAL A 323 11.21 1.35 -8.37
N ALA A 324 11.81 0.41 -9.11
CA ALA A 324 11.26 -0.08 -10.37
C ALA A 324 9.87 -0.71 -10.22
N GLU A 325 9.62 -1.39 -9.09
CA GLU A 325 8.35 -2.04 -8.79
C GLU A 325 7.20 -1.04 -8.69
N ASP A 326 7.47 0.21 -8.30
CA ASP A 326 6.45 1.25 -8.29
C ASP A 326 5.98 1.62 -9.70
N TYR A 327 6.81 1.48 -10.73
CA TYR A 327 6.40 1.73 -12.11
C TYR A 327 5.21 0.85 -12.51
N VAL A 328 5.30 -0.46 -12.26
CA VAL A 328 4.22 -1.42 -12.57
C VAL A 328 2.93 -1.02 -11.86
N HIS A 329 3.03 -0.55 -10.62
CA HIS A 329 1.87 -0.11 -9.85
C HIS A 329 1.27 1.21 -10.30
N ARG A 330 2.09 2.13 -10.82
CA ARG A 330 1.63 3.39 -11.39
C ARG A 330 0.85 3.13 -12.67
N ILE A 331 1.44 2.38 -13.61
CA ILE A 331 0.79 2.11 -14.90
C ILE A 331 -0.41 1.17 -14.75
N GLY A 332 -0.44 0.30 -13.72
CA GLY A 332 -1.62 -0.51 -13.37
C GLY A 332 -2.85 0.29 -12.88
N ARG A 333 -2.80 1.63 -12.93
CA ARG A 333 -3.98 2.50 -12.79
C ARG A 333 -4.77 2.64 -14.10
N THR A 334 -4.17 2.24 -15.23
CA THR A 334 -4.82 2.09 -16.54
C THR A 334 -4.83 0.61 -16.97
N GLY A 335 -5.49 0.28 -18.09
CA GLY A 335 -5.47 -1.06 -18.68
C GLY A 335 -6.12 -2.18 -17.85
N ARG A 336 -7.08 -1.85 -16.97
CA ARG A 336 -7.77 -2.82 -16.09
C ARG A 336 -8.87 -3.58 -16.84
N ALA A 337 -9.29 -4.72 -16.27
CA ALA A 337 -10.45 -5.51 -16.72
C ALA A 337 -10.49 -5.83 -18.24
N GLY A 338 -9.33 -5.92 -18.90
CA GLY A 338 -9.23 -6.25 -20.32
C GLY A 338 -9.32 -5.08 -21.29
N ALA A 339 -9.65 -3.86 -20.82
CA ALA A 339 -9.62 -2.68 -21.68
C ALA A 339 -8.20 -2.14 -21.83
N SER A 340 -7.96 -1.44 -22.94
CA SER A 340 -6.66 -0.83 -23.25
C SER A 340 -6.37 0.36 -22.34
N GLY A 341 -5.09 0.74 -22.28
CA GLY A 341 -4.62 1.83 -21.45
C GLY A 341 -3.34 2.46 -21.99
N LEU A 342 -3.12 3.73 -21.71
CA LEU A 342 -1.92 4.46 -22.12
C LEU A 342 -1.08 4.84 -20.91
N ALA A 343 0.19 4.46 -20.93
CA ALA A 343 1.17 4.84 -19.92
C ALA A 343 2.37 5.56 -20.56
N ILE A 344 2.52 6.84 -20.22
CA ILE A 344 3.59 7.68 -20.75
C ILE A 344 4.60 7.99 -19.64
N SER A 345 5.89 7.95 -19.96
CA SER A 345 6.95 8.33 -19.02
C SER A 345 7.84 9.42 -19.58
N PHE A 346 7.98 10.52 -18.84
CA PHE A 346 8.94 11.57 -19.16
C PHE A 346 10.27 11.25 -18.51
N VAL A 347 11.33 11.20 -19.32
CA VAL A 347 12.65 10.77 -18.85
C VAL A 347 13.68 11.85 -19.16
N THR A 348 14.37 12.30 -18.13
CA THR A 348 15.54 13.18 -18.26
C THR A 348 16.83 12.37 -18.27
N ALA A 349 17.93 12.96 -18.72
CA ALA A 349 19.24 12.29 -18.78
C ALA A 349 19.71 11.74 -17.41
N ASP A 350 19.39 12.42 -16.30
CA ASP A 350 19.70 11.99 -14.93
C ASP A 350 18.84 10.79 -14.45
N GLU A 351 17.71 10.52 -15.10
CA GLU A 351 16.79 9.41 -14.76
C GLU A 351 17.08 8.13 -15.58
N ALA A 352 18.16 8.10 -16.37
CA ALA A 352 18.50 6.94 -17.21
C ALA A 352 18.73 5.65 -16.40
N LYS A 353 19.23 5.75 -15.17
CA LYS A 353 19.40 4.58 -14.27
C LYS A 353 18.06 4.04 -13.78
N ASP A 354 17.13 4.93 -13.46
CA ASP A 354 15.77 4.55 -13.03
C ASP A 354 15.03 3.86 -14.18
N LEU A 355 15.12 4.41 -15.39
CA LEU A 355 14.56 3.81 -16.61
C LEU A 355 15.12 2.39 -16.86
N ASN A 356 16.44 2.24 -16.80
CA ASN A 356 17.09 0.94 -16.99
C ASN A 356 16.67 -0.07 -15.90
N GLY A 357 16.49 0.38 -14.66
CA GLY A 357 15.93 -0.46 -13.58
C GLY A 357 14.52 -0.96 -13.88
N ILE A 358 13.66 -0.09 -14.40
CA ILE A 358 12.29 -0.41 -14.81
C ILE A 358 12.27 -1.42 -15.95
N GLU A 359 13.00 -1.16 -17.04
CA GLU A 359 13.08 -2.03 -18.21
C GLU A 359 13.66 -3.42 -17.86
N ASN A 360 14.63 -3.47 -16.93
CA ASN A 360 15.10 -4.74 -16.38
C ASN A 360 14.06 -5.47 -15.52
N LEU A 361 13.20 -4.75 -14.80
CA LEU A 361 12.16 -5.39 -13.99
C LEU A 361 11.09 -6.02 -14.91
N ILE A 362 10.64 -5.28 -15.91
CA ILE A 362 9.59 -5.72 -16.84
C ILE A 362 10.13 -6.59 -17.98
N GLN A 363 11.46 -6.67 -18.11
CA GLN A 363 12.18 -7.43 -19.15
C GLN A 363 11.81 -6.98 -20.59
N GLU A 364 11.62 -5.68 -20.77
CA GLU A 364 11.19 -5.06 -22.03
C GLU A 364 11.87 -3.69 -22.16
N LEU A 365 12.38 -3.36 -23.35
CA LEU A 365 12.87 -2.01 -23.66
C LEU A 365 11.69 -1.16 -24.10
N LEU A 366 11.46 -0.05 -23.41
CA LEU A 366 10.33 0.82 -23.68
C LEU A 366 10.59 1.64 -24.95
N PRO A 367 9.64 1.66 -25.90
CA PRO A 367 9.78 2.49 -27.09
C PRO A 367 9.92 3.97 -26.73
N ARG A 368 10.92 4.62 -27.33
CA ARG A 368 11.21 6.04 -27.12
C ARG A 368 10.65 6.85 -28.29
N GLN A 369 9.90 7.90 -27.98
CA GLN A 369 9.38 8.84 -28.96
C GLN A 369 9.90 10.25 -28.65
N THR A 370 10.08 11.05 -29.69
CA THR A 370 10.45 12.47 -29.55
C THR A 370 9.32 13.32 -30.10
N ILE A 371 8.91 14.34 -29.36
CA ILE A 371 7.91 15.32 -29.81
C ILE A 371 8.64 16.54 -30.35
N THR A 372 8.20 17.01 -31.53
CA THR A 372 8.76 18.21 -32.17
C THR A 372 8.71 19.43 -31.24
N GLY A 373 9.84 20.11 -31.06
CA GLY A 373 9.98 21.26 -30.15
C GLY A 373 10.27 20.89 -28.70
N PHE A 374 10.30 19.60 -28.37
CA PHE A 374 10.62 19.08 -27.03
C PHE A 374 11.83 18.13 -27.03
N GLU A 375 12.61 18.11 -28.11
CA GLU A 375 13.83 17.32 -28.27
C GLU A 375 14.82 17.64 -27.14
N PRO A 376 15.26 16.67 -26.31
CA PRO A 376 16.12 16.95 -25.18
C PRO A 376 17.50 17.47 -25.62
N THR A 377 18.05 18.44 -24.89
CA THR A 377 19.42 18.91 -25.15
C THR A 377 20.44 17.85 -24.69
N ASN A 378 20.14 17.14 -23.61
CA ASN A 378 20.96 16.03 -23.12
C ASN A 378 20.27 14.70 -23.39
N GLU A 379 20.91 13.83 -24.18
CA GLU A 379 20.33 12.53 -24.51
C GLU A 379 20.24 11.60 -23.30
N VAL A 380 19.15 10.82 -23.27
CA VAL A 380 18.96 9.75 -22.28
C VAL A 380 19.74 8.53 -22.74
N ALA A 381 20.70 8.08 -21.93
CA ALA A 381 21.53 6.92 -22.26
C ALA A 381 20.68 5.68 -22.66
N PRO A 382 21.15 4.86 -23.61
CA PRO A 382 20.45 3.64 -23.98
C PRO A 382 20.46 2.64 -22.82
N SER A 383 19.37 1.90 -22.70
CA SER A 383 19.22 0.87 -21.67
C SER A 383 19.69 -0.48 -22.18
N THR A 384 20.00 -1.39 -21.24
CA THR A 384 20.43 -2.76 -21.56
C THR A 384 19.70 -3.76 -20.68
N LEU A 385 19.04 -4.73 -21.29
CA LEU A 385 18.35 -5.80 -20.57
C LEU A 385 19.35 -6.81 -20.04
N ARG A 386 19.27 -7.06 -18.73
CA ARG A 386 20.03 -8.10 -18.04
C ARG A 386 19.19 -9.36 -17.97
N ALA A 387 19.83 -10.50 -18.21
CA ALA A 387 19.19 -11.80 -18.06
C ALA A 387 18.62 -11.96 -16.64
N PRO A 388 17.40 -12.52 -16.48
CA PRO A 388 16.80 -12.73 -15.18
C PRO A 388 17.70 -13.62 -14.33
N LYS A 389 17.95 -13.24 -13.06
CA LYS A 389 18.68 -14.10 -12.13
C LYS A 389 17.87 -15.37 -11.88
N LYS A 390 18.32 -16.50 -12.44
CA LYS A 390 17.71 -17.81 -12.18
C LYS A 390 17.72 -18.07 -10.67
N PRO A 391 16.59 -18.48 -10.06
CA PRO A 391 16.55 -18.83 -8.65
C PRO A 391 17.57 -19.94 -8.36
N LYS A 392 18.40 -19.75 -7.34
CA LYS A 392 19.36 -20.78 -6.90
C LYS A 392 18.55 -22.00 -6.47
N LYS A 393 18.66 -23.10 -7.22
CA LYS A 393 18.07 -24.39 -6.82
C LYS A 393 18.55 -24.72 -5.40
N PRO A 394 17.65 -25.09 -4.47
CA PRO A 394 18.07 -25.53 -3.15
C PRO A 394 19.04 -26.70 -3.29
N LYS A 395 20.20 -26.63 -2.62
CA LYS A 395 21.17 -27.72 -2.57
C LYS A 395 20.43 -28.95 -2.03
N LYS A 396 20.33 -30.02 -2.83
CA LYS A 396 19.86 -31.32 -2.36
C LYS A 396 20.61 -31.66 -1.07
N PRO A 397 19.92 -32.05 0.02
CA PRO A 397 20.58 -32.57 1.21
C PRO A 397 21.49 -33.72 0.78
N LYS A 398 22.77 -33.68 1.15
CA LYS A 398 23.64 -34.86 1.02
C LYS A 398 22.99 -35.95 1.87
N ALA A 399 22.50 -37.01 1.24
CA ALA A 399 22.07 -38.21 1.94
C ALA A 399 23.21 -38.65 2.86
N ALA A 400 22.92 -38.76 4.16
CA ALA A 400 23.81 -39.39 5.11
C ALA A 400 24.07 -40.81 4.61
N LYS A 401 25.35 -41.14 4.34
CA LYS A 401 25.75 -42.51 4.04
C LYS A 401 25.48 -43.34 5.29
N ALA A 402 24.54 -44.26 5.18
CA ALA A 402 24.33 -45.30 6.16
C ALA A 402 25.57 -46.19 6.25
N ASP A 403 26.03 -46.40 7.47
CA ASP A 403 27.07 -47.37 7.82
C ASP A 403 26.65 -48.79 7.44
N LYS A 404 27.54 -49.51 6.73
CA LYS A 404 27.62 -50.97 6.81
C LYS A 404 29.08 -51.41 6.86
N PRO A 405 29.42 -52.42 7.70
CA PRO A 405 30.78 -52.84 7.99
C PRO A 405 31.25 -53.98 7.05
N GLY A 406 32.56 -54.08 6.81
CA GLY A 406 33.19 -55.30 6.27
C GLY A 406 34.54 -55.10 5.57
N ASN A 407 35.60 -55.60 6.21
CA ASN A 407 36.87 -56.18 5.70
C ASN A 407 36.94 -56.44 4.17
N THR A 408 38.06 -56.32 3.43
CA THR A 408 39.45 -56.77 3.70
C THR A 408 40.45 -56.12 2.70
N ALA A 409 41.75 -56.25 3.00
CA ALA A 409 42.93 -55.61 2.41
C ALA A 409 43.38 -56.04 0.99
N LYS A 410 44.14 -55.15 0.30
CA LYS A 410 45.50 -55.31 -0.32
C LYS A 410 45.80 -54.12 -1.28
N GLN A 411 46.76 -53.25 -0.94
CA GLN A 411 48.14 -53.09 -1.52
C GLN A 411 48.18 -52.74 -3.03
N ALA A 412 48.99 -51.85 -3.60
CA ALA A 412 50.01 -50.84 -3.21
C ALA A 412 50.39 -50.09 -4.55
N VAL A 413 50.96 -48.88 -4.67
CA VAL A 413 52.40 -48.51 -4.56
C VAL A 413 52.63 -47.09 -5.20
N LYS A 414 53.44 -46.24 -4.54
CA LYS A 414 54.30 -45.08 -4.99
C LYS A 414 53.63 -43.80 -5.54
N LYS A 415 54.09 -42.56 -5.25
CA LYS A 415 55.40 -42.03 -4.78
C LYS A 415 55.20 -40.66 -4.09
N LYS A 416 55.95 -40.39 -3.00
CA LYS A 416 56.24 -39.03 -2.44
C LYS A 416 57.49 -38.42 -3.15
N PRO A 417 57.87 -37.16 -2.88
CA PRO A 417 58.69 -36.85 -1.69
C PRO A 417 58.17 -35.67 -0.87
N SER A 418 58.65 -35.63 0.38
CA SER A 418 58.37 -34.67 1.44
C SER A 418 59.68 -34.11 1.99
N HIS A 419 59.72 -32.84 2.38
CA HIS A 419 60.59 -32.30 3.44
C HIS A 419 59.83 -31.13 4.12
N ALA A 420 59.47 -31.24 5.41
CA ALA A 420 60.23 -30.89 6.63
C ALA A 420 60.14 -29.38 6.94
N LYS A 421 59.95 -28.83 8.16
CA LYS A 421 59.75 -29.21 9.58
C LYS A 421 59.15 -27.94 10.26
N LYS A 422 58.18 -28.00 11.19
CA LYS A 422 58.29 -27.78 12.68
C LYS A 422 59.31 -26.69 13.12
N ALA A 423 59.11 -25.84 14.14
CA ALA A 423 58.08 -25.59 15.16
C ALA A 423 58.42 -24.28 15.95
N ALA A 424 57.39 -23.73 16.62
CA ALA A 424 57.33 -22.91 17.85
C ALA A 424 58.52 -22.06 18.38
N SER A 425 58.26 -20.77 18.68
CA SER A 425 58.31 -20.13 20.02
C SER A 425 58.23 -18.58 19.96
N ALA A 426 57.51 -17.98 20.95
CA ALA A 426 57.36 -16.60 21.49
C ALA A 426 57.98 -15.35 20.77
N PRO A 427 57.43 -14.10 20.91
CA PRO A 427 57.59 -13.31 22.16
C PRO A 427 56.51 -12.23 22.54
N GLN A 428 56.39 -12.01 23.86
CA GLN A 428 56.44 -10.75 24.65
C GLN A 428 55.79 -9.40 24.23
N GLN A 429 54.92 -8.91 25.14
CA GLN A 429 54.77 -7.58 25.81
C GLN A 429 54.74 -6.20 25.08
N GLY A 430 53.76 -5.37 25.53
CA GLY A 430 53.78 -3.89 25.62
C GLY A 430 52.68 -3.21 24.77
N LYS A 431 51.89 -2.22 25.18
CA LYS A 431 51.77 -1.32 26.35
C LYS A 431 50.34 -0.74 26.42
N ALA A 432 49.94 -0.31 27.62
CA ALA A 432 48.67 0.37 27.97
C ALA A 432 48.56 1.82 27.44
N PRO A 433 47.41 2.48 27.71
CA PRO A 433 47.53 3.77 28.40
C PRO A 433 46.57 3.93 29.59
N GLN A 434 47.05 4.68 30.59
CA GLN A 434 46.39 4.99 31.85
C GLN A 434 46.10 6.50 31.95
N ARG A 435 45.02 6.81 32.68
CA ARG A 435 44.48 8.09 33.17
C ARG A 435 45.46 9.24 33.45
N GLY A 436 44.98 10.47 33.21
CA GLY A 436 45.27 11.66 34.02
C GLY A 436 43.99 12.13 34.76
N LYS A 437 44.14 12.44 36.05
CA LYS A 437 43.17 13.09 36.96
C LYS A 437 43.51 14.57 37.08
N GLU A 438 42.51 15.42 37.34
CA GLU A 438 42.56 16.56 38.30
C GLU A 438 41.11 17.10 38.46
N GLN A 439 40.53 17.04 39.67
CA GLN A 439 40.29 18.16 40.62
C GLN A 439 39.47 19.29 39.96
N GLY A 440 38.19 19.52 40.32
CA GLY A 440 37.73 20.01 41.62
C GLY A 440 37.63 21.55 41.56
N VAL A 441 36.43 22.12 41.64
CA VAL A 441 36.09 23.45 42.22
C VAL A 441 34.60 23.75 41.92
N ALA A 442 33.90 24.18 42.96
CA ALA A 442 32.55 24.69 42.95
C ALA A 442 32.44 26.06 42.25
N ASN A 443 31.31 26.34 41.59
CA ASN A 443 30.58 27.59 41.85
C ASN A 443 29.19 27.61 41.19
N LYS A 444 28.19 27.95 42.01
CA LYS A 444 26.97 28.66 41.58
C LYS A 444 27.38 30.03 41.02
N PRO A 445 26.52 30.66 40.21
CA PRO A 445 25.83 31.81 40.79
C PRO A 445 24.31 31.81 40.57
N ARG A 446 23.66 32.47 41.52
CA ARG A 446 22.28 32.96 41.48
C ARG A 446 22.16 34.17 40.56
N GLY A 447 20.96 34.34 39.98
CA GLY A 447 20.33 35.61 39.55
C GLY A 447 19.02 35.24 38.84
N ARG A 448 17.80 35.44 39.38
CA ARG A 448 17.05 36.73 39.51
C ARG A 448 17.10 37.49 38.18
N ASP A 449 16.00 37.81 37.48
CA ASP A 449 14.71 38.34 37.94
C ASP A 449 13.56 38.09 36.94
N SER A 450 12.34 38.28 37.48
CA SER A 450 11.08 38.77 36.87
C SER A 450 10.91 38.72 35.33
N ASP A 451 9.80 38.15 34.84
CA ASP A 451 8.54 38.91 34.76
C ASP A 451 7.37 38.01 34.33
N SER A 452 6.22 38.20 34.96
CA SER A 452 4.93 37.62 34.55
C SER A 452 4.05 38.76 34.04
N PRO A 453 3.22 38.53 33.01
CA PRO A 453 1.92 39.18 33.03
C PRO A 453 0.79 38.16 32.98
N GLN A 454 -0.01 38.21 34.04
CA GLN A 454 -1.40 37.78 34.09
C GLN A 454 -2.19 38.43 32.94
N ALA A 455 -2.89 37.61 32.14
CA ALA A 455 -3.99 38.09 31.31
C ALA A 455 -5.31 37.62 31.93
N LYS A 456 -5.97 38.57 32.58
CA LYS A 456 -7.35 38.51 33.05
C LYS A 456 -8.29 38.29 31.85
N GLY A 457 -9.19 37.32 31.96
CA GLY A 457 -10.38 37.27 31.12
C GLY A 457 -11.42 38.31 31.57
N PRO A 458 -12.35 38.70 30.68
CA PRO A 458 -13.62 39.24 31.11
C PRO A 458 -14.80 38.36 30.67
N ALA A 459 -15.57 37.99 31.69
CA ALA A 459 -17.02 38.09 31.82
C ALA A 459 -17.94 37.86 30.61
N ARG A 460 -18.76 36.81 30.81
CA ARG A 460 -20.12 36.59 30.31
C ARG A 460 -20.93 37.88 30.09
N ARG A 461 -21.64 37.93 28.97
CA ARG A 461 -22.85 38.75 28.81
C ARG A 461 -23.97 37.92 28.19
N ASN A 462 -25.05 37.81 28.94
CA ASN A 462 -26.37 37.28 28.54
C ASN A 462 -26.86 37.97 27.26
N ASN A 463 -27.49 37.21 26.35
CA ASN A 463 -28.68 37.74 25.71
C ASN A 463 -29.67 36.63 25.32
N ARG A 464 -30.84 36.71 25.97
CA ARG A 464 -32.10 36.04 25.62
C ARG A 464 -32.53 36.47 24.22
N TRP A 465 -32.95 35.54 23.38
CA TRP A 465 -33.89 35.83 22.30
C TRP A 465 -35.07 34.86 22.38
N ARG A 466 -36.24 35.44 22.63
CA ARG A 466 -37.54 34.80 22.65
C ARG A 466 -38.33 35.40 21.49
N THR A 467 -38.89 34.53 20.65
CA THR A 467 -40.10 34.69 19.82
C THR A 467 -40.20 35.84 18.81
N ARG A 468 -40.44 35.50 17.53
CA ARG A 468 -41.66 35.93 16.82
C ARG A 468 -42.01 35.00 15.65
N ARG A 469 -43.23 34.44 15.73
CA ARG A 469 -44.03 33.89 14.63
C ARG A 469 -44.36 35.01 13.65
N ALA A 470 -44.36 34.71 12.36
CA ALA A 470 -45.16 35.40 11.36
C ALA A 470 -45.91 34.35 10.52
N LYS A 471 -47.24 34.37 10.63
CA LYS A 471 -48.21 33.88 9.65
C LYS A 471 -48.70 35.10 8.86
N THR A 472 -49.43 34.84 7.77
CA THR A 472 -50.06 35.75 6.77
C THR A 472 -49.14 36.00 5.57
N GLY A 473 -49.58 35.90 4.32
CA GLY A 473 -50.90 35.66 3.74
C GLY A 473 -50.79 35.76 2.20
N SER A 474 -51.78 35.19 1.53
CA SER A 474 -52.04 35.13 0.08
C SER A 474 -51.63 36.34 -0.78
N SER A 475 -51.06 36.06 -1.95
CA SER A 475 -51.71 36.24 -3.27
C SER A 475 -50.98 35.38 -4.30
#